data_AF-A0A7V2WSV2-F1
#
_entry.id   AF-A0A7V2WSV2-F1
#
_cell.length_a   1.000
_cell.length_b   1.000
_cell.length_c   1.000
_cell.angle_alpha   90.00
_cell.angle_beta   90.00
_cell.angle_gamma   90.00
#
_symmetry.space_group_name_H-M   'P 1'
#
loop_
_entity.id
_entity.type
_entity.pdbx_description
1 polymer ?
#
loop_
_entity_poly.entity_id
_entity_poly.type
_entity_poly.pdbx_seq_one_letter_code
_entity_poly.pdbx_strand_id
1 'polypeptide(L)'
;MEKFIKDRFIIMILVLGISGFGLLGCKKQGDLKFSHKLHVVENEVSCDQCHKSTDEGTMENPTMDTCSECHDIDLDNPSEDCLMCHTPQSSKKDYAVEQAAPEKPKGFEDVHFSHEVHDGIECETC
;
A
#
# COMPACT_ATOMS: atom_id res chain seq x y z
N MET A 1 -56.54 4.63 7.94
CA MET A 1 -55.75 4.69 6.69
C MET A 1 -54.36 5.29 6.93
N GLU A 2 -54.26 6.40 7.66
CA GLU A 2 -52.99 7.07 7.99
C GLU A 2 -51.98 6.20 8.77
N LYS A 3 -52.45 5.41 9.75
CA LYS A 3 -51.59 4.48 10.52
C LYS A 3 -50.88 3.45 9.62
N PHE A 4 -51.58 2.96 8.61
CA PHE A 4 -51.07 1.94 7.67
C PHE A 4 -50.02 2.51 6.71
N ILE A 5 -50.10 3.80 6.38
CA ILE A 5 -49.11 4.51 5.58
C ILE A 5 -47.85 4.80 6.41
N LYS A 6 -48.04 5.19 7.68
CA LYS A 6 -46.93 5.47 8.62
C LYS A 6 -46.10 4.23 8.94
N ASP A 7 -46.75 3.09 9.15
CA ASP A 7 -46.05 1.81 9.44
C ASP A 7 -45.24 1.33 8.23
N ARG A 8 -45.75 1.51 7.00
CA ARG A 8 -45.01 1.17 5.77
C ARG A 8 -43.83 2.11 5.53
N PHE A 9 -43.96 3.39 5.88
CA PHE A 9 -42.84 4.34 5.83
C PHE A 9 -41.73 3.97 6.82
N ILE A 10 -42.08 3.55 8.04
CA ILE A 10 -41.11 3.12 9.05
C ILE A 10 -40.39 1.85 8.58
N ILE A 11 -41.12 0.86 8.05
CA ILE A 11 -40.52 -0.38 7.53
C ILE A 11 -39.59 -0.07 6.34
N MET A 12 -39.97 0.85 5.46
CA MET A 12 -39.12 1.24 4.31
C MET A 12 -37.82 1.93 4.76
N ILE A 13 -37.87 2.79 5.77
CA ILE A 13 -36.68 3.43 6.36
C ILE A 13 -35.77 2.39 7.03
N LEU A 14 -36.34 1.40 7.73
CA LEU A 14 -35.57 0.33 8.36
C LEU A 14 -34.88 -0.56 7.31
N VAL A 15 -35.56 -0.92 6.23
CA VAL A 15 -34.98 -1.74 5.15
C VAL A 15 -33.88 -0.99 4.38
N LEU A 16 -34.07 0.30 4.11
CA LEU A 16 -33.06 1.13 3.46
C LEU A 16 -31.85 1.40 4.36
N GLY A 17 -32.06 1.58 5.67
CA GLY A 17 -31.00 1.76 6.65
C GLY A 17 -30.10 0.53 6.81
N ILE A 18 -30.68 -0.68 6.78
CA ILE A 18 -29.92 -1.94 6.85
C ILE A 18 -29.16 -2.19 5.54
N SER A 19 -29.73 -1.81 4.39
CA SER A 19 -29.10 -1.98 3.07
C SER A 19 -27.95 -0.99 2.82
N GLY A 20 -27.95 0.18 3.48
CA GLY A 20 -26.93 1.22 3.32
C GLY A 20 -25.63 0.99 4.11
N PHE A 21 -25.64 0.11 5.12
CA PHE A 21 -24.48 -0.08 6.01
C PHE A 21 -23.33 -0.88 5.38
N GLY A 22 -23.59 -1.67 4.32
CA GLY A 22 -22.61 -2.54 3.68
C GLY A 22 -21.64 -1.86 2.70
N LEU A 23 -21.81 -0.57 2.38
CA LEU A 23 -21.02 0.13 1.37
C LEU A 23 -19.82 0.91 1.93
N LEU A 24 -19.66 1.00 3.25
CA LEU A 24 -18.45 1.58 3.85
C LEU A 24 -17.35 0.51 3.97
N GLY A 25 -16.77 0.12 2.84
CA GLY A 25 -15.54 -0.63 2.83
C GLY A 25 -14.42 0.20 3.47
N CYS A 26 -13.84 -0.25 4.59
CA CYS A 26 -12.64 0.36 5.15
C CYS A 26 -11.43 -0.03 4.29
N LYS A 27 -10.86 0.93 3.56
CA LYS A 27 -9.57 0.76 2.87
C LYS A 27 -8.47 0.57 3.94
N LYS A 28 -7.79 -0.59 3.95
CA LYS A 28 -6.64 -0.84 4.83
C LYS A 28 -5.57 0.21 4.52
N GLN A 29 -5.20 1.02 5.52
CA GLN A 29 -4.05 1.91 5.40
C GLN A 29 -2.78 1.07 5.47
N GLY A 30 -1.78 1.36 4.63
CA GLY A 30 -0.50 0.65 4.63
C GLY A 30 0.31 0.87 5.90
N ASP A 31 1.33 0.04 6.11
CA ASP A 31 2.20 0.12 7.28
C ASP A 31 3.38 1.12 7.09
N LEU A 32 3.63 1.56 5.85
CA LEU A 32 4.71 2.49 5.48
C LEU A 32 4.18 3.67 4.64
N LYS A 33 4.72 4.86 4.88
CA LYS A 33 4.56 6.09 4.10
C LYS A 33 5.83 6.28 3.27
N PHE A 34 5.75 5.96 1.99
CA PHE A 34 6.86 6.13 1.07
C PHE A 34 6.41 6.93 -0.16
N SER A 35 7.31 7.79 -0.68
CA SER A 35 7.04 8.63 -1.84
C SER A 35 8.13 8.46 -2.90
N HIS A 36 7.81 7.73 -3.97
CA HIS A 36 8.69 7.63 -5.14
C HIS A 36 8.96 9.00 -5.77
N LYS A 37 7.97 9.90 -5.80
CA LYS A 37 8.15 11.26 -6.35
C LYS A 37 9.24 12.03 -5.61
N LEU A 38 9.25 11.96 -4.28
CA LEU A 38 10.26 12.65 -3.48
C LEU A 38 11.65 12.09 -3.76
N HIS A 39 11.82 10.76 -3.75
CA HIS A 39 13.14 10.15 -3.90
C HIS A 39 13.64 10.19 -5.35
N VAL A 40 12.83 9.75 -6.30
CA VAL A 40 13.24 9.58 -7.70
C VAL A 40 13.17 10.90 -8.48
N VAL A 41 12.07 11.64 -8.38
CA VAL A 41 11.87 12.84 -9.23
C VAL A 41 12.52 14.07 -8.63
N GLU A 42 12.35 14.30 -7.33
CA GLU A 42 12.82 15.54 -6.69
C GLU A 42 14.28 15.44 -6.22
N ASN A 43 14.77 14.23 -5.94
CA ASN A 43 16.15 13.98 -5.48
C ASN A 43 16.96 13.10 -6.44
N GLU A 44 16.43 12.80 -7.63
CA GLU A 44 17.16 12.14 -8.72
C GLU A 44 17.81 10.79 -8.33
N VAL A 45 17.22 10.07 -7.37
CA VAL A 45 17.65 8.73 -6.95
C VAL A 45 17.27 7.71 -8.03
N SER A 46 18.23 6.94 -8.52
CA SER A 46 17.99 5.95 -9.56
C SER A 46 17.28 4.69 -9.01
N CYS A 47 16.50 4.02 -9.87
CA CYS A 47 15.65 2.90 -9.45
C CYS A 47 16.44 1.74 -8.85
N ASP A 48 17.62 1.48 -9.38
CA ASP A 48 18.55 0.42 -9.00
C ASP A 48 19.23 0.63 -7.64
N GLN A 49 19.20 1.86 -7.10
CA GLN A 49 19.69 2.11 -5.74
C GLN A 49 18.80 1.44 -4.69
N CYS A 50 17.51 1.24 -5.01
CA CYS A 50 16.58 0.60 -4.10
C CYS A 50 16.16 -0.79 -4.56
N HIS A 51 15.90 -0.96 -5.86
CA HIS A 51 15.41 -2.20 -6.43
C HIS A 51 16.53 -2.95 -7.13
N LYS A 52 16.92 -4.09 -6.57
CA LYS A 52 17.89 -4.99 -7.20
C LYS A 52 17.17 -5.91 -8.17
N SER A 53 17.67 -6.04 -9.38
CA SER A 53 17.22 -7.06 -10.32
C SER A 53 17.70 -8.43 -9.86
N THR A 54 16.81 -9.41 -9.82
CA THR A 54 17.14 -10.81 -9.58
C THR A 54 17.51 -11.50 -10.88
N ASP A 55 18.15 -12.67 -10.77
CA ASP A 55 18.48 -13.55 -11.89
C ASP A 55 17.22 -14.03 -12.66
N GLU A 56 16.03 -13.94 -12.06
CA GLU A 56 14.74 -14.26 -12.69
C GLU A 56 14.06 -13.04 -13.34
N GLY A 57 14.76 -11.91 -13.40
CA GLY A 57 14.26 -10.65 -13.94
C GLY A 57 13.17 -10.00 -13.08
N THR A 58 12.96 -10.44 -11.84
CA THR A 58 12.07 -9.73 -10.90
C THR A 58 12.86 -8.62 -10.20
N MET A 59 12.19 -7.54 -9.82
CA MET A 59 12.80 -6.49 -8.99
C MET A 59 12.49 -6.78 -7.53
N GLU A 60 13.53 -6.93 -6.71
CA GLU A 60 13.35 -7.14 -5.27
C GLU A 60 12.74 -5.90 -4.64
N ASN A 61 11.86 -6.12 -3.65
CA ASN A 61 11.39 -5.04 -2.82
C ASN A 61 12.51 -4.61 -1.85
N PRO A 62 12.72 -3.31 -1.64
CA PRO A 62 13.70 -2.82 -0.68
C PRO A 62 13.44 -3.35 0.72
N THR A 63 14.53 -3.60 1.46
CA THR A 63 14.48 -3.87 2.89
C THR A 63 14.80 -2.58 3.67
N MET A 64 14.71 -2.63 5.00
CA MET A 64 15.16 -1.51 5.84
C MET A 64 16.63 -1.15 5.59
N ASP A 65 17.47 -2.13 5.26
CA ASP A 65 18.89 -1.91 5.00
C ASP A 65 19.12 -0.94 3.84
N THR A 66 18.29 -1.02 2.79
CA THR A 66 18.33 -0.09 1.66
C THR A 66 18.07 1.36 2.10
N CYS A 67 17.12 1.56 3.01
CA CYS A 67 16.86 2.90 3.56
C CYS A 67 18.05 3.40 4.38
N SER A 68 18.71 2.49 5.10
CA SER A 68 19.89 2.77 5.91
C SER A 68 21.15 3.12 5.11
N GLU A 69 21.15 2.93 3.79
CA GLU A 69 22.26 3.39 2.94
C GLU A 69 22.39 4.93 2.92
N CYS A 70 21.28 5.64 3.13
CA CYS A 70 21.23 7.10 3.14
C CYS A 70 20.66 7.70 4.45
N HIS A 71 19.71 7.02 5.08
CA HIS A 71 19.10 7.48 6.32
C HIS A 71 19.77 6.83 7.52
N ASP A 72 20.19 7.63 8.50
CA ASP A 72 20.68 7.09 9.77
C ASP A 72 19.48 6.57 10.59
N ILE A 73 19.36 5.25 10.68
CA ILE A 73 18.22 4.56 11.32
C ILE A 73 18.77 3.67 12.42
N ASP A 74 18.42 3.99 13.67
CA ASP A 74 18.71 3.15 14.83
C ASP A 74 17.60 2.11 15.02
N LEU A 75 17.89 0.87 14.61
CA LEU A 75 16.98 -0.27 14.78
C LEU A 75 16.97 -0.80 16.22
N ASP A 76 18.01 -0.54 17.00
CA ASP A 76 18.15 -1.02 18.38
C ASP A 76 17.38 -0.12 19.37
N ASN A 77 17.18 1.16 19.02
CA ASN A 77 16.47 2.15 19.83
C ASN A 77 15.34 2.84 19.04
N PRO A 78 14.25 2.14 18.71
CA PRO A 78 13.14 2.72 17.98
C PRO A 78 12.49 3.87 18.76
N SER A 79 12.33 5.01 18.09
CA SER A 79 11.77 6.24 18.66
C SER A 79 10.52 6.69 17.89
N GLU A 80 10.01 7.88 18.23
CA GLU A 80 8.96 8.54 17.45
C GLU A 80 9.42 8.95 16.03
N ASP A 81 10.73 9.05 15.79
CA ASP A 81 11.31 9.37 14.48
C ASP A 81 11.01 8.29 13.45
N CYS A 82 10.84 7.04 13.88
CA CYS A 82 10.42 5.95 13.00
C CYS A 82 9.07 6.26 12.31
N LEU A 83 8.20 7.09 12.91
CA LEU A 83 6.90 7.49 12.37
C LEU A 83 6.98 8.47 11.18
N MET A 84 8.17 8.98 10.86
CA MET A 84 8.42 9.71 9.61
C MET A 84 8.08 8.82 8.41
N CYS A 85 8.52 7.57 8.45
CA CYS A 85 8.28 6.58 7.42
C CYS A 85 7.15 5.62 7.83
N HIS A 86 7.13 5.14 9.06
CA HIS A 86 6.12 4.19 9.53
C HIS A 86 4.77 4.85 9.82
N THR A 87 3.68 4.11 9.65
CA THR A 87 2.37 4.57 10.12
C THR A 87 2.20 4.29 11.62
N PRO A 88 1.36 5.06 12.34
CA PRO A 88 1.01 4.76 13.73
C PRO A 88 0.33 3.40 13.93
N GLN A 89 -0.09 2.73 12.86
CA GLN A 89 -0.62 1.38 12.92
C GLN A 89 0.50 0.35 12.98
N SER A 90 1.56 0.53 12.18
CA SER A 90 2.73 -0.36 12.20
C SER A 90 3.51 -0.27 13.51
N SER A 91 3.60 0.90 14.16
CA SER A 91 4.30 1.02 15.46
C SER A 91 3.65 0.20 16.57
N LYS A 92 2.37 -0.15 16.45
CA LYS A 92 1.68 -1.06 17.38
C LYS A 92 2.02 -2.53 17.16
N LYS A 93 2.71 -2.85 16.05
CA LYS A 93 3.15 -4.18 15.64
C LYS A 93 4.68 -4.24 15.53
N ASP A 94 5.38 -3.54 16.42
CA ASP A 94 6.84 -3.49 16.42
C ASP A 94 7.43 -3.03 15.07
N TYR A 95 6.75 -2.05 14.45
CA TYR A 95 7.10 -1.48 13.14
C TYR A 95 7.11 -2.50 11.98
N ALA A 96 6.55 -3.69 12.17
CA ALA A 96 6.43 -4.68 11.11
C ALA A 96 5.67 -4.10 9.91
N VAL A 97 6.31 -4.15 8.74
CA VAL A 97 5.71 -3.76 7.47
C VAL A 97 5.20 -5.02 6.80
N GLU A 98 3.89 -5.19 6.80
CA GLU A 98 3.26 -6.22 5.99
C GLU A 98 3.23 -5.67 4.57
N GLN A 99 4.04 -6.25 3.67
CA GLN A 99 3.93 -5.93 2.25
C GLN A 99 2.49 -6.20 1.86
N ALA A 100 1.74 -5.14 1.57
CA ALA A 100 0.48 -5.29 0.88
C ALA A 100 0.87 -5.91 -0.46
N ALA A 101 0.74 -7.24 -0.58
CA ALA A 101 0.85 -7.88 -1.87
C ALA A 101 0.03 -7.02 -2.81
N PRO A 102 0.60 -6.47 -3.90
CA PRO A 102 -0.22 -5.74 -4.85
C PRO A 102 -1.33 -6.71 -5.20
N GLU A 103 -2.57 -6.41 -4.81
CA GLU A 103 -3.70 -7.28 -5.10
C GLU A 103 -3.75 -7.30 -6.63
N LYS A 104 -3.15 -8.33 -7.24
CA LYS A 104 -3.18 -8.50 -8.68
C LYS A 104 -4.65 -8.45 -9.05
N PRO A 105 -5.06 -7.55 -9.97
CA PRO A 105 -6.45 -7.48 -10.37
C PRO A 105 -6.92 -8.87 -10.78
N LYS A 106 -8.10 -9.30 -10.31
CA LYS A 106 -8.66 -10.61 -10.68
C LYS A 106 -8.67 -10.73 -12.20
N GLY A 107 -7.97 -11.74 -12.73
CA GLY A 107 -7.71 -11.90 -14.18
C GLY A 107 -6.29 -11.56 -14.65
N PHE A 108 -5.39 -11.13 -13.76
CA PHE A 108 -3.95 -10.99 -14.01
C PHE A 108 -3.12 -11.93 -13.12
N GLU A 109 -3.77 -12.91 -12.50
CA GLU A 109 -3.13 -13.86 -11.58
C GLU A 109 -2.12 -14.76 -12.30
N ASP A 110 -2.38 -15.09 -13.56
CA ASP A 110 -1.55 -15.86 -14.49
C ASP A 110 -0.57 -15.01 -15.30
N VAL A 111 -0.61 -13.68 -15.14
CA VAL A 111 0.36 -12.78 -15.76
C VAL A 111 1.63 -12.76 -14.93
N HIS A 112 2.70 -13.23 -15.56
CA HIS A 112 4.06 -13.17 -15.05
C HIS A 112 4.76 -11.97 -15.69
N PHE A 113 5.16 -11.00 -14.87
CA PHE A 113 5.92 -9.84 -15.30
C PHE A 113 7.39 -10.03 -14.91
N SER A 114 8.29 -9.80 -15.85
CA SER A 114 9.75 -9.86 -15.67
C SER A 114 10.40 -8.66 -16.36
N HIS A 115 11.33 -7.99 -15.69
CA HIS A 115 12.13 -6.91 -16.24
C HIS A 115 13.23 -7.42 -17.19
N GLU A 116 13.61 -8.70 -17.12
CA GLU A 116 14.57 -9.28 -18.08
C GLU A 116 14.06 -9.19 -19.52
N VAL A 117 12.77 -9.47 -19.73
CA VAL A 117 12.15 -9.42 -21.07
C VAL A 117 11.79 -8.00 -21.51
N HIS A 118 11.92 -7.01 -20.61
CA HIS A 118 11.72 -5.59 -20.89
C HIS A 118 13.05 -4.82 -20.88
N ASP A 119 14.18 -5.52 -21.04
CA ASP A 119 15.49 -4.89 -21.19
C ASP A 119 15.47 -3.85 -22.33
N GLY A 120 15.99 -2.66 -22.05
CA GLY A 120 15.97 -1.51 -22.97
C GLY A 120 14.69 -0.65 -22.96
N ILE A 121 13.74 -0.89 -22.06
CA ILE A 121 12.62 0.02 -21.79
C ILE A 121 12.93 0.83 -20.52
N GLU A 122 12.86 2.16 -20.63
CA GLU A 122 13.09 3.06 -19.49
C GLU A 122 12.03 2.81 -18.40
N CYS A 123 12.47 2.71 -17.14
CA CYS A 123 11.60 2.39 -15.99
C CYS A 123 10.45 3.39 -15.81
N GLU A 124 10.60 4.63 -16.26
CA GLU A 124 9.59 5.69 -16.17
C GLU A 124 8.41 5.52 -17.14
N THR A 125 8.50 4.55 -18.06
CA THR A 125 7.56 4.39 -19.18
C THR A 125 6.39 3.45 -18.88
N CYS A 126 6.46 2.66 -17.81
CA CYS A 126 5.48 1.63 -17.43
C CYS A 126 4.68 2.03 -16.17
#